data_AF-A0A485LY60-F1
#
_entry.id   AF-A0A485LY60-F1
#
_cell.length_a   1.000
_cell.length_b   1.000
_cell.length_c   1.000
_cell.angle_alpha   90.00
_cell.angle_beta   90.00
_cell.angle_gamma   90.00
#
_symmetry.space_group_name_H-M   'P 1'
#
loop_
_entity.id
_entity.type
_entity.pdbx_description
1 polymer ?
#
loop_
_entity_poly.entity_id
_entity_poly.type
_entity_poly.pdbx_seq_one_letter_code
_entity_poly.pdbx_strand_id
1 'polypeptide(L)'
;MGCTSSSHAHVLPLQPVAPPVAVLDPAFVSTLPVSFYLQENLRLLHGDLFVVQDRVSGVPYLQIKCQGAMFQHKHVFFDTMGTVVAIMEEPLVLFKQRRDVLKSDLTTWFYVTPGRCCGVSSLDCVAIDATSGEPRVFALHGQWRTHDAVFLCDDVPIAHVGCPQECSRGRYCVDVAAGVDVALIALLCVCMDEFMLFRGTVIHGALVL
;
A
#
# COMPACT_ATOMS: atom_id res chain seq x y z
N MET A 1 -21.60 -29.54 12.41
CA MET A 1 -20.14 -29.71 12.26
C MET A 1 -19.71 -28.85 11.08
N GLY A 2 -18.85 -27.84 11.17
CA GLY A 2 -18.08 -27.31 12.29
C GLY A 2 -17.50 -25.92 11.95
N CYS A 3 -17.15 -25.20 13.02
CA CYS A 3 -16.14 -24.14 13.12
C CYS A 3 -16.27 -22.89 12.22
N THR A 4 -17.17 -21.98 12.58
CA THR A 4 -17.00 -20.54 12.32
C THR A 4 -16.21 -19.91 13.46
N SER A 5 -14.91 -20.20 13.54
CA SER A 5 -14.01 -19.39 14.35
C SER A 5 -13.71 -18.12 13.56
N SER A 6 -14.45 -17.04 13.85
CA SER A 6 -14.04 -15.69 13.46
C SER A 6 -12.74 -15.39 14.21
N SER A 7 -11.61 -15.72 13.61
CA SER A 7 -10.32 -15.23 14.06
C SER A 7 -10.33 -13.72 13.81
N HIS A 8 -10.75 -12.94 14.80
CA HIS A 8 -10.22 -11.59 14.93
C HIS A 8 -8.71 -11.77 14.89
N ALA A 9 -8.07 -11.21 13.87
CA ALA A 9 -6.61 -11.17 13.86
C ALA A 9 -6.24 -10.50 15.18
N HIS A 10 -5.56 -11.24 16.04
CA HIS A 10 -5.04 -10.68 17.27
C HIS A 10 -4.12 -9.55 16.80
N VAL A 11 -4.49 -8.30 17.07
CA VAL A 11 -3.71 -7.14 16.64
C VAL A 11 -2.32 -7.31 17.24
N LEU A 12 -1.38 -7.79 16.42
CA LEU A 12 -0.01 -7.97 16.86
C LEU A 12 0.52 -6.56 17.10
N PRO A 13 1.12 -6.28 18.27
CA PRO A 13 1.69 -4.97 18.52
C PRO A 13 2.73 -4.69 17.44
N LEU A 14 2.60 -3.54 16.79
CA LEU A 14 3.60 -3.06 15.83
C LEU A 14 4.94 -2.93 16.55
N GLN A 15 5.99 -3.48 15.94
CA GLN A 15 7.32 -3.48 16.55
C GLN A 15 8.18 -2.38 15.90
N PRO A 16 8.78 -1.48 16.70
CA PRO A 16 9.80 -0.57 16.18
C PRO A 16 10.91 -1.34 15.48
N VAL A 17 11.34 -0.83 14.32
CA VAL A 17 12.37 -1.50 13.51
C VAL A 17 13.71 -0.80 13.71
N ALA A 18 14.73 -1.58 14.09
CA ALA A 18 16.10 -1.12 14.26
C ALA A 18 17.07 -2.16 13.64
N PRO A 19 17.88 -1.80 12.63
CA PRO A 19 17.99 -0.47 12.01
C PRO A 19 16.71 -0.06 11.26
N PRO A 20 16.47 1.25 11.05
CA PRO A 20 15.29 1.70 10.32
C PRO A 20 15.24 1.15 8.89
N VAL A 21 14.04 0.90 8.38
CA VAL A 21 13.81 0.41 7.02
C VAL A 21 13.38 1.58 6.15
N ALA A 22 14.30 2.06 5.29
CA ALA A 22 14.02 3.08 4.29
C ALA A 22 14.09 2.45 2.90
N VAL A 23 13.03 2.46 2.10
CA VAL A 23 13.08 1.89 0.74
C VAL A 23 13.00 2.98 -0.31
N LEU A 24 12.09 3.94 -0.14
CA LEU A 24 11.87 5.04 -1.08
C LEU A 24 12.74 6.24 -0.75
N ASP A 25 12.73 6.70 0.51
CA ASP A 25 13.62 7.78 0.96
C ASP A 25 13.76 7.74 2.48
N PRO A 26 14.99 7.81 3.04
CA PRO A 26 15.19 7.95 4.48
C PRO A 26 14.43 9.13 5.12
N ALA A 27 14.08 10.17 4.36
CA ALA A 27 13.28 11.30 4.85
C ALA A 27 11.83 10.91 5.24
N PHE A 28 11.31 9.80 4.72
CA PHE A 28 9.97 9.28 5.08
C PHE A 28 9.99 8.31 6.27
N VAL A 29 11.16 8.07 6.87
CA VAL A 29 11.28 7.23 8.05
C VAL A 29 11.05 8.07 9.31
N SER A 30 9.96 7.78 10.01
CA SER A 30 9.67 8.40 11.30
C SER A 30 10.33 7.64 12.45
N THR A 31 10.89 8.36 13.42
CA THR A 31 11.42 7.78 14.67
C THR A 31 10.33 7.46 15.69
N LEU A 32 9.11 7.91 15.44
CA LEU A 32 7.92 7.65 16.25
C LEU A 32 6.89 6.88 15.41
N PRO A 33 6.02 6.07 16.04
CA PRO A 33 4.87 5.49 15.34
C PRO A 33 4.01 6.59 14.72
N VAL A 34 3.51 6.33 13.51
CA VAL A 34 2.71 7.27 12.72
C VAL A 34 1.38 6.62 12.39
N SER A 35 0.32 7.41 12.34
CA SER A 35 -0.97 6.97 11.80
C SER A 35 -1.41 7.92 10.70
N PHE A 36 -1.89 7.41 9.57
CA PHE A 36 -2.45 8.25 8.50
C PHE A 36 -3.75 7.66 7.96
N TYR A 37 -4.55 8.53 7.32
CA TYR A 37 -5.72 8.08 6.57
C TYR A 37 -5.37 7.87 5.11
N LEU A 38 -5.84 6.76 4.53
CA LEU A 38 -5.88 6.57 3.09
C LEU A 38 -7.33 6.50 2.61
N GLN A 39 -7.58 7.03 1.42
CA GLN A 39 -8.88 6.94 0.76
C GLN A 39 -8.93 5.69 -0.12
N GLU A 40 -9.98 4.89 0.05
CA GLU A 40 -10.26 3.78 -0.83
C GLU A 40 -10.55 4.29 -2.24
N ASN A 41 -10.25 3.45 -3.22
CA ASN A 41 -10.58 3.68 -4.62
C ASN A 41 -9.95 4.95 -5.20
N LEU A 42 -8.65 5.14 -4.99
CA LEU A 42 -7.89 6.24 -5.60
C LEU A 42 -8.03 6.29 -7.14
N ARG A 43 -8.42 5.19 -7.82
CA ARG A 43 -8.81 5.22 -9.25
C ARG A 43 -9.96 6.17 -9.57
N LEU A 44 -10.91 6.32 -8.66
CA LEU A 44 -12.08 7.18 -8.86
C LEU A 44 -11.70 8.66 -8.80
N LEU A 45 -10.51 8.97 -8.30
CA LEU A 45 -9.91 10.31 -8.21
C LEU A 45 -9.07 10.62 -9.46
N HIS A 46 -9.55 10.23 -10.64
CA HIS A 46 -8.78 10.40 -11.88
C HIS A 46 -8.51 11.89 -12.15
N GLY A 47 -7.25 12.30 -12.00
CA GLY A 47 -6.83 13.71 -12.14
C GLY A 47 -6.75 14.48 -10.82
N ASP A 48 -7.30 13.95 -9.73
CA ASP A 48 -7.23 14.57 -8.41
C ASP A 48 -5.94 14.17 -7.67
N LEU A 49 -5.49 15.10 -6.83
CA LEU A 49 -4.34 14.93 -5.96
C LEU A 49 -4.81 14.43 -4.61
N PHE A 50 -4.37 13.25 -4.20
CA PHE A 50 -4.61 12.71 -2.87
C PHE A 50 -3.43 13.07 -1.95
N VAL A 51 -3.71 13.47 -0.71
CA VAL A 51 -2.68 13.84 0.26
C VAL A 51 -2.68 12.82 1.39
N VAL A 52 -1.55 12.13 1.59
CA VAL A 52 -1.30 11.30 2.76
C VAL A 52 -0.82 12.22 3.87
N GLN A 53 -1.55 12.25 4.98
CA GLN A 53 -1.27 13.15 6.10
C GLN A 53 -1.41 12.43 7.43
N ASP A 54 -0.62 12.88 8.40
CA ASP A 54 -0.69 12.40 9.78
C ASP A 54 -2.09 12.62 10.36
N ARG A 55 -2.60 11.59 11.05
CA ARG A 55 -3.95 11.58 11.62
C ARG A 55 -4.11 12.60 12.74
N VAL A 56 -3.06 12.85 13.52
CA VAL A 56 -3.14 13.68 14.73
C VAL A 56 -2.84 15.15 14.42
N SER A 57 -1.75 15.40 13.72
CA SER A 57 -1.24 16.74 13.41
C SER A 57 -1.81 17.32 12.11
N GLY A 58 -2.30 16.46 11.19
CA GLY A 58 -2.72 16.87 9.85
C GLY A 58 -1.57 17.26 8.92
N VAL A 59 -0.31 17.06 9.34
CA VAL A 59 0.87 17.38 8.54
C VAL A 59 0.95 16.42 7.35
N PRO A 60 1.11 16.92 6.11
CA PRO A 60 1.24 16.06 4.94
C PRO A 60 2.59 15.34 4.93
N TYR A 61 2.57 14.05 4.62
CA TYR A 61 3.77 13.25 4.33
C TYR A 61 4.09 13.28 2.85
N LEU A 62 3.12 12.94 2.01
CA LEU A 62 3.29 12.84 0.57
C LEU A 62 1.98 13.06 -0.17
N GLN A 63 2.06 13.24 -1.47
CA GLN A 63 0.93 13.40 -2.36
C GLN A 63 0.94 12.30 -3.41
N ILE A 64 -0.23 11.81 -3.79
CA ILE A 64 -0.40 10.74 -4.78
C ILE A 64 -1.29 11.28 -5.89
N LYS A 65 -0.80 11.20 -7.13
CA LYS A 65 -1.58 11.55 -8.32
C LYS A 65 -1.76 10.32 -9.18
N CYS A 66 -3.01 9.98 -9.49
CA CYS A 66 -3.31 9.01 -10.53
C CYS A 66 -3.13 9.69 -11.90
N GLN A 67 -2.28 9.14 -12.74
CA GLN A 67 -2.02 9.57 -14.11
C GLN A 67 -2.31 8.39 -15.05
N GLY A 68 -3.00 8.64 -16.15
CA GLY A 68 -3.29 7.59 -17.12
C GLY A 68 -4.33 7.99 -18.16
N ALA A 69 -4.28 7.34 -19.32
CA ALA A 69 -5.43 7.17 -20.19
C ALA A 69 -6.05 5.79 -19.91
N MET A 70 -7.21 5.47 -20.52
CA MET A 70 -8.05 4.28 -20.23
C MET A 70 -7.35 2.90 -20.11
N PHE A 71 -6.06 2.76 -20.50
CA PHE A 71 -5.33 1.49 -20.52
C PHE A 71 -3.98 1.50 -19.78
N GLN A 72 -3.55 2.62 -19.19
CA GLN A 72 -2.28 2.70 -18.45
C GLN A 72 -2.51 3.45 -17.15
N HIS A 73 -2.67 2.73 -16.05
CA HIS A 73 -2.81 3.31 -14.71
C HIS A 73 -1.43 3.46 -14.08
N LYS A 74 -1.03 4.71 -13.85
CA LYS A 74 0.21 5.08 -13.18
C LYS A 74 -0.11 5.91 -11.94
N HIS A 75 0.45 5.53 -10.80
CA HIS A 75 0.42 6.36 -9.59
C HIS A 75 1.77 7.03 -9.43
N VAL A 76 1.77 8.35 -9.32
CA VAL A 76 2.98 9.14 -9.07
C VAL A 76 2.90 9.66 -7.66
N PHE A 77 3.92 9.34 -6.87
CA PHE A 77 4.08 9.74 -5.49
C PHE A 77 5.02 10.95 -5.45
N PHE A 78 4.60 12.02 -4.78
CA PHE A 78 5.34 13.27 -4.65
C PHE A 78 5.59 13.56 -3.18
N ASP A 79 6.74 14.17 -2.88
CA ASP A 79 6.98 14.76 -1.57
C ASP A 79 6.14 16.06 -1.38
N THR A 80 6.28 16.72 -0.24
CA THR A 80 5.60 17.98 0.06
C THR A 80 6.10 19.17 -0.77
N MET A 81 7.24 19.02 -1.44
CA MET A 81 7.84 20.03 -2.33
C MET A 81 7.47 19.80 -3.81
N GLY A 82 6.75 18.72 -4.12
CA GLY A 82 6.37 18.34 -5.48
C GLY A 82 7.44 17.55 -6.24
N THR A 83 8.48 17.05 -5.57
CA THR A 83 9.48 16.15 -6.14
C THR A 83 8.91 14.75 -6.27
N VAL A 84 9.18 14.07 -7.38
CA VAL A 84 8.77 12.66 -7.57
C VAL A 84 9.59 11.76 -6.66
N VAL A 85 8.91 11.04 -5.77
CA VAL A 85 9.48 10.03 -4.87
C VAL A 85 9.51 8.66 -5.55
N ALA A 86 8.37 8.25 -6.10
CA ALA A 86 8.21 6.96 -6.75
C ALA A 86 7.11 7.00 -7.81
N ILE A 87 7.21 6.09 -8.77
CA ILE A 87 6.20 5.86 -9.79
C ILE A 87 5.79 4.40 -9.72
N MET A 88 4.50 4.11 -9.59
CA MET A 88 3.98 2.74 -9.65
C MET A 88 3.11 2.57 -10.89
N GLU A 89 3.39 1.56 -11.71
CA GLU A 89 2.64 1.29 -12.95
C GLU A 89 2.31 -0.18 -13.16
N GLU A 90 1.28 -0.44 -13.97
CA GLU A 90 1.01 -1.77 -14.51
C GLU A 90 1.91 -2.02 -15.73
N PRO A 91 2.67 -3.12 -15.77
CA PRO A 91 3.33 -3.51 -17.00
C PRO A 91 2.26 -3.85 -18.06
N LEU A 92 2.47 -3.42 -19.30
CA LEU A 92 1.57 -3.68 -20.43
C LEU A 92 1.43 -5.16 -20.81
N VAL A 93 2.22 -6.04 -20.18
CA VAL A 93 2.17 -7.47 -20.42
C VAL A 93 1.02 -8.07 -19.62
N LEU A 94 -0.07 -8.34 -20.34
CA LEU A 94 -1.23 -9.10 -19.85
C LEU A 94 -0.75 -10.38 -19.13
N PHE A 95 -1.43 -10.80 -18.06
CA PHE A 95 -1.23 -12.02 -17.26
C PHE A 95 -0.35 -11.94 -16.00
N LYS A 96 0.44 -10.90 -15.75
CA LYS A 96 1.15 -10.76 -14.46
C LYS A 96 0.44 -9.75 -13.55
N GLN A 97 -0.03 -10.23 -12.40
CA GLN A 97 -0.55 -9.39 -11.30
C GLN A 97 0.59 -8.70 -10.55
N ARG A 98 1.47 -8.04 -11.30
CA ARG A 98 2.69 -7.40 -10.82
C ARG A 98 2.57 -5.90 -11.09
N ARG A 99 3.05 -5.09 -10.15
CA ARG A 99 3.23 -3.65 -10.31
C ARG A 99 4.71 -3.33 -10.29
N ASP A 100 5.17 -2.58 -11.29
CA ASP A 100 6.54 -2.09 -11.31
C ASP A 100 6.60 -0.77 -10.55
N VAL A 101 7.57 -0.67 -9.63
CA VAL A 101 7.90 0.57 -8.94
C VAL A 101 9.17 1.11 -9.57
N LEU A 102 9.08 2.32 -10.12
CA LEU A 102 10.15 3.02 -10.82
C LEU A 102 10.64 4.21 -10.00
N LYS A 103 11.91 4.55 -10.18
CA LYS A 103 12.50 5.82 -9.74
C LYS A 103 12.02 6.98 -10.60
N SER A 104 12.38 8.20 -10.20
CA SER A 104 12.07 9.43 -10.95
C SER A 104 12.71 9.46 -12.36
N ASP A 105 13.81 8.73 -12.56
CA ASP A 105 14.47 8.54 -13.86
C ASP A 105 13.86 7.40 -14.71
N LEU A 106 12.73 6.83 -14.27
CA LEU A 106 12.01 5.72 -14.89
C LEU A 106 12.75 4.38 -14.87
N THR A 107 13.85 4.24 -14.13
CA THR A 107 14.49 2.94 -13.93
C THR A 107 13.66 2.10 -12.94
N THR A 108 13.50 0.82 -13.25
CA THR A 108 12.82 -0.12 -12.35
C THR A 108 13.60 -0.24 -11.05
N TRP A 109 12.91 0.01 -9.94
CA TRP A 109 13.46 -0.08 -8.60
C TRP A 109 13.20 -1.45 -7.99
N PHE A 110 11.93 -1.85 -7.94
CA PHE A 110 11.47 -3.15 -7.47
C PHE A 110 10.08 -3.43 -8.03
N TYR A 111 9.49 -4.57 -7.64
CA TYR A 111 8.14 -4.92 -8.03
C TYR A 111 7.33 -5.42 -6.84
N VAL A 112 6.02 -5.22 -6.93
CA VAL A 112 5.04 -5.68 -5.94
C VAL A 112 4.08 -6.65 -6.61
N THR A 113 3.89 -7.82 -6.01
CA THR A 113 2.98 -8.85 -6.52
C THR A 113 1.82 -9.02 -5.53
N PRO A 114 0.74 -8.23 -5.65
CA PRO A 114 -0.46 -8.47 -4.87
C PRO A 114 -1.14 -9.77 -5.32
N GLY A 115 -1.73 -10.47 -4.36
CA GLY A 115 -2.35 -11.77 -4.58
C GLY A 115 -3.56 -12.00 -3.69
N ARG A 116 -4.24 -13.10 -3.98
CA ARG A 116 -5.30 -13.63 -3.12
C ARG A 116 -5.24 -15.15 -3.17
N CYS A 117 -5.04 -15.77 -2.02
CA CYS A 117 -5.07 -17.22 -1.87
C CYS A 117 -6.12 -17.58 -0.81
N CYS A 118 -7.05 -18.48 -1.15
CA CYS A 118 -8.08 -18.97 -0.21
C CYS A 118 -8.90 -17.87 0.48
N GLY A 119 -9.17 -16.75 -0.20
CA GLY A 119 -9.92 -15.62 0.37
C GLY A 119 -9.09 -14.67 1.25
N VAL A 120 -7.84 -15.02 1.55
CA VAL A 120 -6.88 -14.19 2.28
C VAL A 120 -6.12 -13.31 1.28
N SER A 121 -5.90 -12.05 1.65
CA SER A 121 -5.13 -11.12 0.82
C SER A 121 -3.64 -11.40 1.06
N SER A 122 -2.85 -11.43 -0.01
CA SER A 122 -1.41 -11.62 0.08
C SER A 122 -0.69 -10.54 -0.72
N LEU A 123 0.54 -10.27 -0.34
CA LEU A 123 1.45 -9.39 -1.06
C LEU A 123 2.84 -9.99 -0.94
N ASP A 124 3.57 -9.98 -2.05
CA ASP A 124 4.98 -10.38 -2.10
C ASP A 124 5.78 -9.25 -2.77
N CYS A 125 6.79 -8.76 -2.06
CA CYS A 125 7.64 -7.66 -2.49
C CYS A 125 9.03 -7.83 -1.87
N VAL A 126 10.08 -7.67 -2.66
CA VAL A 126 11.46 -7.59 -2.18
C VAL A 126 12.03 -6.28 -2.65
N ALA A 127 12.56 -5.48 -1.73
CA ALA A 127 13.17 -4.20 -2.03
C ALA A 127 14.47 -4.01 -1.26
N ILE A 128 15.40 -3.23 -1.82
CA ILE A 128 16.67 -2.90 -1.16
C ILE A 128 16.45 -1.74 -0.19
N ASP A 129 16.84 -1.95 1.06
CA ASP A 129 16.85 -0.89 2.08
C ASP A 129 17.99 0.10 1.77
N ALA A 130 17.62 1.36 1.58
CA ALA A 130 18.53 2.46 1.23
C ALA A 130 19.52 2.78 2.37
N THR A 131 19.23 2.40 3.62
CA THR A 131 20.14 2.66 4.75
C THR A 131 21.17 1.54 4.93
N SER A 132 20.75 0.28 4.80
CA SER A 132 21.62 -0.88 5.03
C SER A 132 22.23 -1.46 3.76
N GLY A 133 21.61 -1.24 2.59
CA GLY A 133 21.96 -1.86 1.32
C GLY A 133 21.47 -3.31 1.18
N GLU A 134 20.77 -3.84 2.18
CA GLU A 134 20.33 -5.24 2.22
C GLU A 134 18.92 -5.41 1.64
N PRO A 135 18.60 -6.56 1.02
CA PRO A 135 17.25 -6.88 0.59
C PRO A 135 16.33 -7.14 1.80
N ARG A 136 15.14 -6.57 1.75
CA ARG A 136 14.05 -6.75 2.73
C ARG A 136 12.85 -7.40 2.07
N VAL A 137 12.22 -8.36 2.76
CA VAL A 137 11.04 -9.06 2.28
C VAL A 137 9.80 -8.46 2.93
N PHE A 138 8.86 -8.01 2.10
CA PHE A 138 7.59 -7.45 2.54
C PHE A 138 6.45 -8.39 2.22
N ALA A 139 5.63 -8.67 3.23
CA ALA A 139 4.47 -9.54 3.11
C ALA A 139 3.21 -8.87 3.69
N LEU A 140 2.04 -9.43 3.36
CA LEU A 140 0.76 -9.01 3.92
C LEU A 140 0.03 -10.21 4.50
N HIS A 141 -0.38 -10.10 5.76
CA HIS A 141 -1.28 -11.04 6.43
C HIS A 141 -2.65 -10.40 6.67
N GLY A 142 -3.72 -11.21 6.63
CA GLY A 142 -5.08 -10.77 6.95
C GLY A 142 -5.98 -10.50 5.75
N GLN A 143 -7.06 -9.75 6.00
CA GLN A 143 -8.12 -9.47 5.06
C GLN A 143 -8.15 -7.98 4.69
N TRP A 144 -7.64 -7.67 3.50
CA TRP A 144 -7.65 -6.30 2.98
C TRP A 144 -9.07 -5.72 2.87
N ARG A 145 -10.02 -6.53 2.39
CA ARG A 145 -11.42 -6.10 2.16
C ARG A 145 -12.16 -5.64 3.41
N THR A 146 -11.75 -6.13 4.58
CA THR A 146 -12.35 -5.75 5.87
C THR A 146 -11.50 -4.73 6.60
N HIS A 147 -10.42 -4.22 5.97
CA HIS A 147 -9.41 -3.38 6.60
C HIS A 147 -8.92 -3.98 7.92
N ASP A 148 -8.58 -5.26 7.89
CA ASP A 148 -7.96 -6.00 8.99
C ASP A 148 -6.76 -6.75 8.43
N ALA A 149 -5.68 -6.00 8.19
CA ALA A 149 -4.49 -6.53 7.54
C ALA A 149 -3.22 -5.94 8.16
N VAL A 150 -2.14 -6.72 8.15
CA VAL A 150 -0.85 -6.36 8.72
C VAL A 150 0.22 -6.54 7.66
N PHE A 151 1.00 -5.50 7.43
CA PHE A 151 2.24 -5.57 6.66
C PHE A 151 3.37 -6.06 7.54
N LEU A 152 4.17 -6.95 6.98
CA LEU A 152 5.35 -7.54 7.60
C LEU A 152 6.59 -7.11 6.81
N CYS A 153 7.69 -6.87 7.51
CA CYS A 153 9.04 -6.78 6.95
C CYS A 153 9.89 -7.85 7.64
N ASP A 154 10.42 -8.81 6.89
CA ASP A 154 11.20 -9.94 7.42
C ASP A 154 10.46 -10.63 8.59
N ASP A 155 9.16 -10.93 8.39
CA ASP A 155 8.22 -11.51 9.38
C ASP A 155 7.91 -10.63 10.62
N VAL A 156 8.38 -9.39 10.66
CA VAL A 156 8.08 -8.42 11.73
C VAL A 156 6.91 -7.51 11.35
N PRO A 157 5.86 -7.38 12.19
CA PRO A 157 4.76 -6.44 11.97
C PRO A 157 5.22 -4.97 11.98
N ILE A 158 5.10 -4.32 10.82
CA ILE A 158 5.56 -2.94 10.60
C ILE A 158 4.44 -1.95 10.33
N ALA A 159 3.28 -2.42 9.84
CA ALA A 159 2.10 -1.57 9.70
C ALA A 159 0.81 -2.37 9.83
N HIS A 160 -0.24 -1.73 10.31
CA HIS A 160 -1.56 -2.30 10.48
C HIS A 160 -2.59 -1.42 9.77
N VAL A 161 -3.43 -2.05 8.97
CA VAL A 161 -4.56 -1.44 8.28
C VAL A 161 -5.80 -1.72 9.08
N GLY A 162 -6.49 -0.66 9.50
CA GLY A 162 -7.67 -0.70 10.34
C GLY A 162 -8.74 0.29 9.89
N CYS A 163 -10.01 0.00 10.15
CA CYS A 163 -11.09 0.96 9.98
C CYS A 163 -11.65 1.35 11.37
N PRO A 164 -11.13 2.39 12.03
CA PRO A 164 -11.74 2.89 13.26
C PRO A 164 -13.18 3.34 12.98
N GLN A 165 -14.06 3.28 13.98
CA GLN A 165 -15.49 3.66 13.83
C GLN A 165 -15.70 5.08 13.28
N GLU A 166 -14.69 5.94 13.40
CA GLU A 166 -14.63 7.33 12.92
C GLU A 166 -14.36 7.45 11.41
N CYS A 167 -13.98 6.36 10.72
CA CYS A 167 -13.76 6.38 9.29
C CYS A 167 -15.10 6.54 8.54
N SER A 168 -15.30 7.73 8.00
CA SER A 168 -16.36 8.00 7.00
C SER A 168 -16.23 7.03 5.83
N ARG A 169 -17.36 6.61 5.24
CA ARG A 169 -17.42 5.68 4.07
C ARG A 169 -16.32 5.98 3.04
N GLY A 170 -15.43 5.00 2.83
CA GLY A 170 -14.37 5.04 1.82
C GLY A 170 -13.00 5.51 2.30
N ARG A 171 -12.71 5.52 3.60
CA ARG A 171 -11.37 5.76 4.15
C ARG A 171 -11.01 4.68 5.17
N TYR A 172 -9.73 4.36 5.26
CA TYR A 172 -9.17 3.52 6.31
C TYR A 172 -7.95 4.19 6.95
N CYS A 173 -7.60 3.73 8.15
CA CYS A 173 -6.44 4.16 8.90
C CYS A 173 -5.31 3.16 8.69
N VAL A 174 -4.09 3.66 8.61
CA VAL A 174 -2.88 2.85 8.60
C VAL A 174 -1.99 3.31 9.73
N ASP A 175 -1.72 2.41 10.66
CA ASP A 175 -0.76 2.61 11.74
C ASP A 175 0.58 2.03 11.28
N VAL A 176 1.66 2.79 11.41
CA VAL A 176 3.01 2.46 10.97
C VAL A 176 3.95 2.50 12.16
N ALA A 177 4.77 1.46 12.32
CA ALA A 177 5.75 1.36 13.38
C ALA A 177 6.84 2.44 13.25
N ALA A 178 7.48 2.76 14.38
CA ALA A 178 8.69 3.59 14.35
C ALA A 178 9.81 2.90 13.56
N GLY A 179 10.58 3.69 12.82
CA GLY A 179 11.69 3.21 11.99
C GLY A 179 11.26 2.66 10.64
N VAL A 180 10.02 2.91 10.19
CA VAL A 180 9.50 2.41 8.90
C VAL A 180 9.23 3.57 7.96
N ASP A 181 9.56 3.37 6.68
CA ASP A 181 9.24 4.28 5.57
C ASP A 181 7.74 4.40 5.33
N VAL A 182 7.16 5.54 5.71
CA VAL A 182 5.72 5.82 5.57
C VAL A 182 5.29 5.85 4.09
N ALA A 183 6.16 6.33 3.20
CA ALA A 183 5.84 6.42 1.77
C ALA A 183 5.77 5.03 1.13
N LEU A 184 6.65 4.11 1.55
CA LEU A 184 6.57 2.71 1.14
C LEU A 184 5.24 2.08 1.56
N ILE A 185 4.83 2.25 2.84
CA ILE A 185 3.58 1.68 3.32
C ILE A 185 2.39 2.24 2.53
N ALA A 186 2.36 3.56 2.30
CA ALA A 186 1.32 4.17 1.47
C ALA A 186 1.29 3.57 0.06
N LEU A 187 2.46 3.37 -0.58
CA LEU A 187 2.57 2.73 -1.90
C LEU A 187 2.02 1.31 -1.91
N LEU A 188 2.37 0.48 -0.92
CA LEU A 188 1.85 -0.89 -0.80
C LEU A 188 0.33 -0.90 -0.61
N CYS A 189 -0.20 0.05 0.15
CA CYS A 189 -1.65 0.21 0.32
C CYS A 189 -2.35 0.54 -1.00
N VAL A 190 -1.82 1.50 -1.78
CA VAL A 190 -2.34 1.79 -3.12
C VAL A 190 -2.27 0.55 -4.00
N CYS A 191 -1.16 -0.20 -3.99
CA CYS A 191 -1.03 -1.43 -4.78
C CYS A 191 -2.13 -2.46 -4.46
N MET A 192 -2.49 -2.60 -3.19
CA MET A 192 -3.55 -3.51 -2.76
C MET A 192 -4.95 -3.03 -3.13
N ASP A 193 -5.25 -1.74 -2.97
CA ASP A 193 -6.54 -1.15 -3.38
C ASP A 193 -6.79 -1.34 -4.89
N GLU A 194 -5.77 -1.06 -5.69
CA GLU A 194 -5.78 -1.25 -7.14
C GLU A 194 -6.09 -2.70 -7.54
N PHE A 195 -5.46 -3.66 -6.85
CA PHE A 195 -5.67 -5.08 -7.08
C PHE A 195 -7.09 -5.53 -6.72
N MET A 196 -7.66 -5.00 -5.63
CA MET A 196 -9.00 -5.38 -5.18
C MET A 196 -10.10 -4.81 -6.07
N LEU A 197 -9.90 -3.60 -6.61
CA LEU A 197 -10.82 -2.96 -7.54
C LEU A 197 -10.98 -3.76 -8.84
N PHE A 198 -9.87 -4.17 -9.47
CA PHE A 198 -9.91 -4.86 -10.76
C PHE A 198 -10.68 -6.19 -10.72
N ARG A 199 -10.72 -6.86 -9.56
CA ARG A 199 -11.44 -8.13 -9.37
C ARG A 199 -12.86 -7.98 -8.84
N GLY A 200 -13.28 -6.79 -8.43
CA GLY A 200 -14.68 -6.48 -8.11
C GLY A 200 -15.51 -6.26 -9.38
N THR A 201 -14.88 -5.79 -10.45
CA THR A 201 -15.50 -5.50 -11.74
C THR A 201 -15.50 -6.72 -12.67
N VAL A 202 -15.92 -7.89 -12.18
CA VAL A 202 -16.53 -8.87 -13.09
C VAL A 202 -17.93 -8.34 -13.36
N ILE A 203 -18.02 -7.49 -14.38
CA ILE A 203 -19.27 -7.19 -15.06
C ILE A 203 -19.86 -8.56 -15.38
N HIS A 204 -21.01 -8.87 -14.78
CA HIS A 204 -21.88 -9.91 -15.32
C HIS A 204 -22.12 -9.52 -16.78
N GLY A 205 -21.39 -10.16 -17.68
CA GLY A 205 -21.68 -10.10 -19.09
C GLY A 205 -23.09 -10.62 -19.29
N ALA A 206 -24.05 -9.71 -19.39
CA ALA A 206 -25.14 -9.88 -20.31
C ALA A 206 -24.52 -9.87 -21.71
N LEU A 207 -24.00 -11.03 -22.11
CA LEU A 207 -23.78 -11.38 -23.48
C LEU A 207 -25.17 -11.61 -24.07
N VAL A 208 -25.72 -10.61 -24.75
CA VAL A 208 -26.84 -10.82 -25.67
C VAL A 208 -26.27 -10.57 -27.06
N LEU A 209 -26.34 -11.61 -27.87
CA LEU A 209 -26.03 -11.66 -29.29
C LEU A 209 -26.72 -10.52 -30.07
#